data_AF-A0A5C7MHC9-F1
#
_entry.id   AF-A0A5C7MHC9-F1
#
_cell.length_a   1.000
_cell.length_b   1.000
_cell.length_c   1.000
_cell.angle_alpha   90.00
_cell.angle_beta   90.00
_cell.angle_gamma   90.00
#
_symmetry.space_group_name_H-M   'P 1'
#
loop_
_entity.id
_entity.type
_entity.pdbx_description
1 polymer ?
#
loop_
_entity_poly.entity_id
_entity_poly.type
_entity_poly.pdbx_seq_one_letter_code
_entity_poly.pdbx_strand_id
1 'polypeptide(L)'
;SRLPDLRCLILTSFTSDEAMLDAILAGASGYIVKDIKGMELAHAVKEVGAGRSLLDNRAAAALMSKLRGAATKPDPLSGLSEQERKLLSLLAEGLTNKQIADRMFLAEKTVKNYVSRLLAKLGMERRTQAAVFATKIERSHHD
;
A
#
# COMPACT_ATOMS: atom_id res chain seq x y z
N SER A 1 23.62 -8.81 -2.54
CA SER A 1 24.58 -7.93 -1.85
C SER A 1 26.00 -8.48 -2.04
N ARG A 2 27.04 -7.62 -2.09
CA ARG A 2 28.45 -8.05 -2.14
C ARG A 2 29.01 -8.51 -0.78
N LEU A 3 28.27 -8.25 0.31
CA LEU A 3 28.61 -8.66 1.67
C LEU A 3 27.33 -9.21 2.35
N PRO A 4 27.06 -10.53 2.26
CA PRO A 4 25.84 -11.12 2.79
C PRO A 4 25.79 -11.15 4.32
N ASP A 5 26.96 -11.17 4.98
CA ASP A 5 27.07 -11.22 6.44
C ASP A 5 27.17 -9.83 7.10
N LEU A 6 27.08 -8.76 6.31
CA LEU A 6 27.15 -7.39 6.82
C LEU A 6 25.89 -7.08 7.62
N ARG A 7 26.09 -6.73 8.90
CA ARG A 7 25.00 -6.34 9.79
C ARG A 7 24.86 -4.83 9.80
N CYS A 8 23.65 -4.36 9.52
CA CYS A 8 23.35 -2.93 9.36
C CYS A 8 22.56 -2.41 10.55
N LEU A 9 23.10 -1.40 11.24
CA LEU A 9 22.43 -0.69 12.33
C LEU A 9 22.10 0.73 11.85
N ILE A 10 20.82 1.11 11.89
CA ILE A 10 20.38 2.44 11.50
C ILE A 10 20.35 3.36 12.72
N LEU A 11 20.95 4.54 12.62
CA LEU A 11 20.86 5.62 13.60
C LEU A 11 20.18 6.84 12.96
N THR A 12 19.06 7.27 13.50
CA THR A 12 18.23 8.30 12.84
C THR A 12 17.44 9.14 13.83
N SER A 13 17.13 10.39 13.48
CA SER A 13 16.22 11.24 14.27
C SER A 13 14.75 10.87 14.08
N PHE A 14 14.43 10.00 13.13
CA PHE A 14 13.05 9.58 12.84
C PHE A 14 12.57 8.50 13.83
N THR A 15 11.42 8.75 14.45
CA THR A 15 10.80 7.86 15.43
C THR A 15 9.55 7.17 14.89
N SER A 16 9.24 7.33 13.60
CA SER A 16 8.04 6.72 13.01
C SER A 16 8.17 5.21 12.93
N ASP A 17 7.10 4.52 13.31
CA ASP A 17 7.05 3.05 13.27
C ASP A 17 7.15 2.52 11.83
N GLU A 18 6.66 3.28 10.85
CA GLU A 18 6.78 2.94 9.42
C GLU A 18 8.24 2.95 8.95
N ALA A 19 9.02 3.98 9.28
CA ALA A 19 10.43 4.07 8.87
C ALA A 19 11.27 2.98 9.54
N MET A 20 10.99 2.69 10.81
CA MET A 20 11.59 1.57 11.53
C MET A 20 11.27 0.24 10.83
N LEU A 21 10.01 0.03 10.48
CA LEU A 21 9.57 -1.22 9.87
C LEU A 21 10.13 -1.42 8.45
N ASP A 22 10.18 -0.38 7.64
CA ASP A 22 10.76 -0.45 6.30
C ASP A 22 12.26 -0.73 6.35
N ALA A 23 12.98 -0.18 7.33
CA ALA A 23 14.37 -0.52 7.59
C ALA A 23 14.56 -2.02 7.93
N ILE A 24 13.67 -2.57 8.75
CA ILE A 24 13.71 -3.99 9.14
C ILE A 24 13.45 -4.89 7.94
N LEU A 25 12.42 -4.57 7.16
CA LEU A 25 12.08 -5.31 5.94
C LEU A 25 13.20 -5.23 4.88
N ALA A 26 13.97 -4.14 4.87
CA ALA A 26 15.16 -3.99 4.04
C ALA A 26 16.39 -4.78 4.56
N GLY A 27 16.27 -5.47 5.70
CA GLY A 27 17.32 -6.32 6.27
C GLY A 27 18.21 -5.63 7.31
N ALA A 28 17.79 -4.50 7.89
CA ALA A 28 18.52 -3.91 9.00
C ALA A 28 18.54 -4.86 10.22
N SER A 29 19.71 -4.98 10.85
CA SER A 29 19.94 -5.76 12.07
C SER A 29 19.59 -4.98 13.34
N GLY A 30 19.31 -3.68 13.22
CA GLY A 30 18.77 -2.85 14.31
C GLY A 30 18.43 -1.43 13.86
N TYR A 31 17.66 -0.72 14.69
CA TYR A 31 17.21 0.65 14.47
C TYR A 31 17.27 1.44 15.78
N ILE A 32 17.95 2.59 15.78
CA ILE A 32 18.19 3.41 16.96
C ILE A 32 17.81 4.87 16.66
N VAL A 33 17.12 5.48 17.62
CA VAL A 33 16.79 6.91 17.57
C VAL A 33 18.01 7.72 18.04
N LYS A 34 18.29 8.84 17.38
CA LYS A 34 19.47 9.70 17.61
C LYS A 34 19.54 10.31 19.02
N ASP A 35 18.48 10.15 19.83
CA ASP A 35 18.43 10.50 21.25
C ASP A 35 18.95 9.34 22.13
N ILE A 36 20.17 8.87 21.85
CA ILE A 36 20.83 7.79 22.58
C ILE A 36 22.18 8.27 23.12
N LYS A 37 22.58 7.80 24.30
CA LYS A 37 23.90 8.13 24.85
C LYS A 37 25.00 7.43 24.04
N GLY A 38 26.16 8.08 23.89
CA GLY A 38 27.29 7.52 23.11
C GLY A 38 27.73 6.12 23.58
N MET A 39 27.71 5.87 24.88
CA MET A 39 28.04 4.55 25.45
C MET A 39 27.01 3.47 25.10
N GLU A 40 25.73 3.84 25.05
CA GLU A 40 24.64 2.92 24.69
C GLU A 40 24.67 2.60 23.18
N LEU A 41 25.02 3.58 22.34
CA LEU A 41 25.25 3.34 20.92
C LEU A 41 26.45 2.40 20.69
N ALA A 42 27.57 2.62 21.39
CA ALA A 42 28.74 1.75 21.29
C ALA A 42 28.43 0.32 21.74
N HIS A 43 27.60 0.17 22.78
CA HIS A 43 27.10 -1.14 23.20
C HIS A 43 26.24 -1.78 22.11
N ALA A 44 25.28 -1.05 21.54
CA ALA A 44 24.41 -1.55 20.49
C ALA A 44 25.16 -2.02 19.24
N VAL A 45 26.21 -1.31 18.83
CA VAL A 45 27.08 -1.75 17.71
C VAL A 45 27.73 -3.09 18.02
N LYS A 46 28.21 -3.30 19.26
CA LYS A 46 28.83 -4.58 19.67
C LYS A 46 27.82 -5.72 19.70
N GLU A 47 26.62 -5.47 20.20
CA GLU A 47 25.52 -6.45 20.24
C GLU A 47 25.15 -6.93 18.83
N VAL A 48 24.93 -5.98 17.92
CA VAL A 48 24.65 -6.27 16.51
C VAL A 48 25.83 -6.99 15.87
N GLY A 49 27.06 -6.52 16.10
CA GLY A 49 28.28 -7.18 15.63
C GLY A 49 28.39 -8.65 16.08
N ALA A 50 27.95 -8.97 17.29
CA ALA A 50 27.89 -10.32 17.85
C ALA A 50 26.73 -11.18 17.29
N GLY A 51 25.93 -10.65 16.36
CA GLY A 51 24.81 -11.36 15.75
C GLY A 51 23.50 -11.28 16.56
N ARG A 52 23.46 -10.46 17.61
CA ARG A 52 22.20 -10.20 18.34
C ARG A 52 21.38 -9.18 17.58
N SER A 53 20.10 -9.49 17.39
CA SER A 53 19.15 -8.55 16.80
C SER A 53 18.65 -7.58 17.87
N LEU A 54 18.71 -6.28 17.62
CA LEU A 54 18.22 -5.24 18.54
C LEU A 54 16.79 -4.81 18.21
N LEU A 55 16.00 -5.72 17.65
CA LEU A 55 14.59 -5.47 17.39
C LEU A 55 13.81 -5.52 18.71
N ASP A 56 13.50 -4.34 19.24
CA ASP A 56 12.67 -4.18 20.43
C ASP A 56 11.20 -4.63 20.15
N ASN A 57 10.43 -4.85 21.22
CA ASN A 57 9.00 -5.15 21.20
C ASN A 57 8.19 -4.21 20.30
N ARG A 58 8.62 -2.95 20.17
CA ARG A 58 8.01 -1.95 19.28
C ARG A 58 8.11 -2.34 17.80
N ALA A 59 9.25 -2.88 17.37
CA ALA A 59 9.45 -3.38 16.01
C ALA A 59 8.56 -4.60 15.72
N ALA A 60 8.47 -5.53 16.69
CA ALA A 60 7.58 -6.69 16.59
C ALA A 60 6.10 -6.27 16.52
N ALA A 61 5.68 -5.28 17.32
CA ALA A 61 4.33 -4.74 17.30
C ALA A 61 4.00 -4.04 15.96
N ALA A 62 4.94 -3.26 15.42
CA ALA A 62 4.80 -2.61 14.11
C ALA A 62 4.68 -3.64 12.98
N LEU A 63 5.52 -4.68 12.99
CA LEU A 63 5.44 -5.79 12.03
C LEU A 63 4.10 -6.52 12.12
N MET A 64 3.64 -6.86 13.32
CA MET A 64 2.34 -7.50 13.54
C MET A 64 1.18 -6.60 13.11
N SER A 65 1.29 -5.29 13.29
CA SER A 65 0.32 -4.31 12.79
C SER A 65 0.26 -4.30 11.26
N LYS A 66 1.41 -4.27 10.57
CA LYS A 66 1.48 -4.31 9.10
C LYS A 66 1.01 -5.65 8.54
N LEU A 67 1.32 -6.79 9.19
CA LEU A 67 0.81 -8.10 8.80
C LEU A 67 -0.72 -8.19 8.95
N ARG A 68 -1.28 -7.65 10.03
CA ARG A 68 -2.74 -7.52 10.18
C ARG A 68 -3.35 -6.60 9.13
N GLY A 69 -2.71 -5.47 8.81
CA GLY A 69 -3.17 -4.53 7.79
C GLY A 69 -3.03 -5.07 6.35
N ALA A 70 -2.01 -5.88 6.06
CA ALA A 70 -1.81 -6.53 4.77
C ALA A 70 -2.81 -7.67 4.55
N ALA A 71 -3.17 -8.41 5.60
CA ALA A 71 -4.24 -9.40 5.56
C ALA A 71 -5.65 -8.77 5.45
N THR A 72 -5.77 -7.44 5.61
CA THR A 72 -7.03 -6.69 5.58
C THR A 72 -6.96 -5.46 4.67
N LYS A 73 -6.35 -5.57 3.48
CA LYS A 73 -6.80 -4.72 2.37
C LYS A 73 -8.01 -5.41 1.74
N PRO A 74 -9.27 -5.09 2.14
CA PRO A 74 -10.41 -5.52 1.36
C PRO A 74 -10.16 -5.05 -0.07
N ASP A 75 -10.34 -5.94 -1.05
CA ASP A 75 -10.32 -5.57 -2.46
C ASP A 75 -11.16 -4.28 -2.58
N PRO A 76 -10.59 -3.15 -3.04
CA PRO A 76 -11.33 -1.89 -3.16
C PRO A 76 -12.59 -2.04 -4.02
N LEU A 77 -12.64 -3.10 -4.83
CA LEU A 77 -13.73 -3.46 -5.71
C LEU A 77 -14.63 -4.57 -5.13
N SER A 78 -14.34 -5.13 -3.94
CA SER A 78 -15.10 -6.24 -3.32
C SER A 78 -16.61 -5.97 -3.24
N GLY A 79 -17.02 -4.71 -3.08
CA GLY A 79 -18.41 -4.31 -3.09
C GLY A 79 -19.05 -4.24 -4.49
N LEU A 80 -18.27 -4.19 -5.57
CA LEU A 80 -18.75 -4.05 -6.95
C LEU A 80 -19.12 -5.39 -7.58
N SER A 81 -20.28 -5.40 -8.25
CA SER A 81 -20.69 -6.47 -9.15
C SER A 81 -19.79 -6.56 -10.39
N GLU A 82 -19.84 -7.68 -11.11
CA GLU A 82 -19.07 -7.85 -12.35
C GLU A 82 -19.39 -6.78 -13.41
N GLN A 83 -20.66 -6.40 -13.55
CA GLN A 83 -21.06 -5.33 -14.48
C GLN A 83 -20.49 -3.97 -14.06
N GLU A 84 -20.47 -3.66 -12.76
CA GLU A 84 -19.88 -2.44 -12.23
C GLU A 84 -18.36 -2.40 -12.44
N ARG A 85 -17.69 -3.54 -12.27
CA ARG A 85 -16.24 -3.69 -12.56
C ARG A 85 -15.95 -3.49 -14.04
N LYS A 86 -16.75 -4.11 -14.92
CA LYS A 86 -16.63 -3.92 -16.38
C LYS A 86 -16.85 -2.46 -16.75
N LEU A 87 -17.88 -1.81 -16.20
CA LEU A 87 -18.13 -0.39 -16.41
C LEU A 87 -16.95 0.47 -15.95
N LEU A 88 -16.39 0.20 -14.77
CA LEU A 88 -15.25 0.92 -14.22
C LEU A 88 -14.00 0.81 -15.11
N SER A 89 -13.72 -0.38 -15.65
CA SER A 89 -12.61 -0.59 -16.61
C SER A 89 -12.81 0.21 -17.90
N LEU A 90 -14.02 0.20 -18.46
CA LEU A 90 -14.35 0.99 -19.65
C LEU A 90 -14.28 2.51 -19.40
N LEU A 91 -14.56 2.96 -18.17
CA LEU A 91 -14.34 4.34 -17.76
C LEU A 91 -12.85 4.69 -17.68
N ALA A 92 -12.01 3.76 -17.23
CA ALA A 92 -10.56 3.91 -17.17
C ALA A 92 -9.93 4.07 -18.57
N GLU A 93 -10.49 3.39 -19.57
CA GLU A 93 -10.15 3.56 -20.99
C GLU A 93 -10.55 4.93 -21.57
N GLY A 94 -11.26 5.77 -20.81
CA GLY A 94 -11.69 7.10 -21.25
C GLY A 94 -12.88 7.10 -22.20
N LEU A 95 -13.59 5.98 -22.36
CA LEU A 95 -14.74 5.87 -23.25
C LEU A 95 -15.89 6.75 -22.78
N THR A 96 -16.71 7.22 -23.72
CA THR A 96 -17.97 7.95 -23.48
C THR A 96 -19.12 7.01 -23.12
N ASN A 97 -20.22 7.53 -22.54
CA ASN A 97 -21.39 6.70 -22.21
C ASN A 97 -22.01 6.02 -23.43
N LYS A 98 -21.93 6.66 -24.60
CA LYS A 98 -22.40 6.07 -25.87
C LYS A 98 -21.54 4.87 -26.29
N GLN A 99 -20.22 5.02 -26.28
CA GLN A 99 -19.29 3.92 -26.60
C GLN A 99 -19.41 2.76 -25.60
N ILE A 100 -19.60 3.06 -24.32
CA ILE A 100 -19.83 2.05 -23.28
C ILE A 100 -21.16 1.33 -23.50
N ALA A 101 -22.20 2.07 -23.88
CA ALA A 101 -23.51 1.51 -24.20
C ALA A 101 -23.42 0.51 -25.35
N ASP A 102 -22.69 0.84 -26.41
CA ASP A 102 -22.44 -0.05 -27.54
C ASP A 102 -21.68 -1.32 -27.11
N ARG A 103 -20.62 -1.18 -26.29
CA ARG A 103 -19.82 -2.33 -25.80
C ARG A 103 -20.54 -3.22 -24.79
N MET A 104 -21.48 -2.65 -24.03
CA MET A 104 -22.25 -3.38 -23.02
C MET A 104 -23.62 -3.84 -23.54
N PHE A 105 -23.97 -3.51 -24.79
CA PHE A 105 -25.29 -3.76 -25.38
C PHE A 105 -26.43 -3.18 -24.53
N LEU A 106 -26.25 -1.94 -24.04
CA LEU A 106 -27.20 -1.22 -23.21
C LEU A 106 -27.65 0.07 -23.91
N ALA A 107 -28.74 0.68 -23.43
CA ALA A 107 -29.08 2.04 -23.81
C ALA A 107 -28.15 3.05 -23.12
N GLU A 108 -27.80 4.15 -23.79
CA GLU A 108 -26.94 5.20 -23.22
C GLU A 108 -27.48 5.75 -21.89
N LYS A 109 -28.80 5.89 -21.77
CA LYS A 109 -29.46 6.32 -20.52
C LYS A 109 -29.23 5.33 -19.37
N THR A 110 -29.20 4.03 -19.67
CA THR A 110 -28.91 2.98 -18.67
C THR A 110 -27.46 3.09 -18.19
N VAL A 111 -26.52 3.33 -19.10
CA VAL A 111 -25.11 3.56 -18.73
C VAL A 111 -24.97 4.81 -17.86
N LYS A 112 -25.64 5.91 -18.17
CA LYS A 112 -25.66 7.12 -17.32
C LYS A 112 -26.09 6.78 -15.88
N ASN A 113 -27.16 6.01 -15.73
CA ASN A 113 -27.65 5.58 -14.43
C ASN A 113 -26.64 4.67 -13.69
N TYR A 114 -25.99 3.77 -14.42
CA TYR A 114 -24.99 2.87 -13.83
C TYR A 114 -23.76 3.66 -13.37
N VAL A 115 -23.29 4.63 -14.16
CA VAL A 115 -22.18 5.51 -13.76
C VAL A 115 -22.53 6.28 -12.49
N SER A 116 -23.73 6.86 -12.39
CA SER A 116 -24.14 7.57 -11.17
C SER A 116 -24.18 6.66 -9.94
N ARG A 117 -24.69 5.43 -10.08
CA ARG A 117 -24.73 4.45 -8.98
C ARG A 117 -23.34 3.98 -8.58
N LEU A 118 -22.48 3.71 -9.57
CA LEU A 118 -21.09 3.32 -9.36
C LEU A 118 -20.32 4.41 -8.60
N LEU A 119 -20.47 5.67 -9.03
CA LEU A 119 -19.85 6.81 -8.36
C LEU A 119 -20.33 6.93 -6.92
N ALA A 120 -21.64 6.86 -6.67
CA ALA A 120 -22.19 6.88 -5.32
C ALA A 120 -21.63 5.74 -4.44
N LYS A 121 -21.54 4.53 -5.00
CA LYS A 121 -21.02 3.34 -4.32
C LYS A 121 -19.53 3.43 -3.98
N LEU A 122 -18.77 4.11 -4.83
CA LEU A 122 -17.35 4.39 -4.62
C LEU A 122 -17.09 5.66 -3.79
N GLY A 123 -18.14 6.39 -3.38
CA GLY A 123 -18.00 7.67 -2.68
C GLY A 123 -17.37 8.77 -3.53
N MET A 124 -17.60 8.72 -4.85
CA MET A 124 -17.04 9.65 -5.83
C MET A 124 -18.13 10.52 -6.44
N GLU A 125 -17.76 11.72 -6.87
CA GLU A 125 -18.68 12.68 -7.49
C GLU A 125 -18.46 12.79 -8.99
N ARG A 126 -17.22 12.57 -9.44
CA ARG A 126 -16.80 12.84 -10.82
C ARG A 126 -16.29 11.58 -11.51
N ARG A 127 -16.69 11.41 -12.77
CA ARG A 127 -16.21 10.34 -13.66
C ARG A 127 -14.68 10.22 -13.67
N THR A 128 -13.99 11.36 -13.69
CA THR A 128 -12.51 11.40 -13.71
C THR A 128 -11.90 10.78 -12.45
N GLN A 129 -12.55 10.92 -11.27
CA GLN A 129 -12.10 10.26 -10.05
C GLN A 129 -12.15 8.74 -10.19
N ALA A 130 -13.25 8.21 -10.74
CA ALA A 130 -13.41 6.77 -10.98
C ALA A 130 -12.41 6.23 -12.00
N ALA A 131 -12.17 6.96 -13.11
CA ALA A 131 -11.18 6.57 -14.11
C ALA A 131 -9.76 6.51 -13.52
N VAL A 132 -9.33 7.54 -12.79
CA VAL A 132 -8.01 7.57 -12.13
C VAL A 132 -7.89 6.47 -11.08
N PHE A 133 -8.95 6.21 -10.31
CA PHE A 133 -8.99 5.15 -9.32
C PHE A 133 -8.78 3.77 -9.94
N ALA A 134 -9.49 3.48 -11.04
CA ALA A 134 -9.37 2.23 -11.77
C ALA A 134 -7.93 1.99 -12.27
N THR A 135 -7.31 3.00 -12.91
CA THR A 135 -5.92 2.89 -13.40
C THR A 135 -4.90 2.66 -12.28
N LYS A 136 -5.13 3.22 -11.08
CA LYS A 136 -4.26 2.97 -9.91
C LYS A 136 -4.37 1.53 -9.41
N ILE A 137 -5.56 0.95 -9.43
CA ILE A 137 -5.79 -0.44 -9.01
C ILE A 137 -5.17 -1.41 -10.01
N GLU A 138 -5.36 -1.22 -11.32
CA GLU A 138 -4.76 -2.08 -12.35
C GLU A 138 -3.23 -2.14 -12.26
N ARG A 139 -2.57 -1.02 -11.98
CA ARG A 139 -1.11 -0.98 -11.75
C ARG A 139 -0.69 -1.74 -10.49
N SER A 140 -1.49 -1.69 -9.43
CA SER A 140 -1.17 -2.34 -8.15
C SER A 140 -1.29 -3.87 -8.19
N HIS A 141 -1.96 -4.43 -9.20
CA HIS A 141 -2.08 -5.88 -9.42
C HIS A 141 -1.02 -6.45 -10.37
N HIS A 142 -0.20 -5.60 -10.99
CA HIS A 142 0.85 -6.01 -11.94
C HIS A 142 2.28 -5.97 -11.36
N ASP A 143 2.43 -5.45 -10.13
CA ASP A 143 3.67 -5.42 -9.34
C ASP A 143 3.63 -6.51 -8.26
#